data_AF-A0A945Y2H6-F1
#
_entry.id   AF-A0A945Y2H6-F1
#
_cell.length_a   1.000
_cell.length_b   1.000
_cell.length_c   1.000
_cell.angle_alpha   90.00
_cell.angle_beta   90.00
_cell.angle_gamma   90.00
#
_symmetry.space_group_name_H-M   'P 1'
#
loop_
_entity.id
_entity.type
_entity.pdbx_description
1 polymer ?
#
loop_
_entity_poly.entity_id
_entity_poly.type
_entity_poly.pdbx_seq_one_letter_code
_entity_poly.pdbx_strand_id
1 'polypeptide(L)' 'MGMRVHAERFTSIERHTPRSKKGRVCEDDDCETQLSIYNEQSFCSFHGVMVVARMRGKVLED' A
#
# COMPACT_ATOMS: atom_id res chain seq x y z
N MET A 1 -1.19 -42.58 -11.14
CA MET A 1 -1.38 -42.01 -9.78
C MET A 1 -0.95 -40.55 -9.81
N GLY A 2 -1.87 -39.60 -9.57
CA GLY A 2 -1.55 -38.17 -9.50
C GLY A 2 -1.54 -37.69 -8.05
N MET A 3 -0.45 -37.06 -7.63
CA MET A 3 -0.31 -36.45 -6.30
C MET A 3 -1.25 -35.24 -6.20
N ARG A 4 -2.24 -35.29 -5.31
CA ARG A 4 -3.11 -34.15 -4.98
C ARG A 4 -2.45 -33.33 -3.88
N VAL A 5 -2.01 -32.12 -4.21
CA VAL A 5 -1.58 -31.12 -3.23
C VAL A 5 -2.83 -30.47 -2.62
N HIS A 6 -3.09 -30.76 -1.35
CA HIS A 6 -4.04 -30.01 -0.53
C HIS A 6 -3.30 -28.80 0.04
N ALA A 7 -3.41 -27.64 -0.62
CA ALA A 7 -2.95 -26.39 -0.04
C ALA A 7 -4.01 -25.88 0.93
N GLU A 8 -3.85 -26.17 2.22
CA GLU A 8 -4.63 -25.51 3.28
C GLU A 8 -3.97 -24.19 3.67
N ARG A 9 -4.80 -23.17 3.90
CA ARG A 9 -4.32 -21.85 4.31
C ARG A 9 -3.89 -21.93 5.77
N PHE A 10 -2.61 -21.69 6.05
CA PHE A 10 -2.11 -21.55 7.41
C PHE A 10 -2.86 -20.41 8.14
N THR A 11 -3.71 -20.76 9.11
CA THR A 11 -4.51 -19.81 9.91
C THR A 11 -3.85 -19.46 11.24
N SER A 12 -2.68 -20.04 11.55
CA SER A 12 -2.01 -19.98 12.86
C SER A 12 -1.45 -18.60 13.24
N ILE A 13 -1.42 -17.65 12.31
CA ILE A 13 -1.02 -16.28 12.59
C ILE A 13 -2.31 -15.47 12.63
N GLU A 14 -2.63 -14.89 13.80
CA GLU A 14 -3.68 -13.89 13.91
C GLU A 14 -3.41 -12.83 12.85
N ARG A 15 -4.20 -12.84 11.78
CA ARG A 15 -4.03 -11.90 10.69
C ARG A 15 -4.40 -10.55 11.29
N HIS A 16 -3.42 -9.71 11.55
CA HIS A 16 -3.67 -8.29 11.74
C HIS A 16 -4.34 -7.81 10.45
N THR A 17 -5.68 -7.78 10.46
CA THR A 17 -6.47 -7.22 9.39
C THR A 17 -5.91 -5.83 9.15
N PRO A 18 -5.62 -5.43 7.90
CA PRO A 18 -5.16 -4.08 7.63
C PRO A 18 -6.18 -3.14 8.28
N ARG A 19 -5.74 -2.46 9.34
CA ARG A 19 -6.59 -1.50 10.04
C ARG A 19 -6.70 -0.34 9.07
N SER A 20 -7.80 -0.25 8.33
CA SER A 20 -8.19 1.02 7.71
C SER A 20 -8.81 1.88 8.80
N LYS A 21 -8.50 3.18 8.78
CA LYS A 21 -9.22 4.12 9.66
C LYS A 21 -10.64 4.20 9.08
N LYS A 22 -11.66 3.83 9.86
CA LYS A 22 -13.07 3.82 9.40
C LYS A 22 -13.39 5.12 8.65
N GLY A 23 -13.84 5.00 7.41
CA GLY A 23 -14.30 6.11 6.58
C GLY A 23 -13.22 6.86 5.79
N ARG A 24 -11.95 6.47 5.82
CA ARG A 24 -10.94 7.07 4.94
C ARG A 24 -10.88 6.38 3.59
N VAL A 25 -11.28 7.11 2.55
CA VAL A 25 -11.22 6.73 1.13
C VAL A 25 -10.34 7.75 0.40
N CYS A 26 -9.77 7.34 -0.73
CA CYS A 26 -9.06 8.25 -1.63
C CYS A 26 -9.95 9.43 -2.05
N GLU A 27 -9.39 10.62 -2.14
CA GLU A 27 -10.10 11.85 -2.54
C GLU A 27 -10.21 12.03 -4.06
N ASP A 28 -9.91 11.00 -4.84
CA ASP A 28 -10.05 11.03 -6.29
C ASP A 28 -11.49 10.61 -6.66
N ASP A 29 -12.12 11.35 -7.57
CA ASP A 29 -13.57 11.29 -7.85
C ASP A 29 -14.07 9.89 -8.23
N ASP A 30 -13.21 9.06 -8.84
CA ASP A 30 -13.55 7.70 -9.29
C ASP A 30 -12.80 6.61 -8.49
N CYS A 31 -12.24 6.96 -7.32
CA CYS A 31 -11.40 6.05 -6.54
C CYS A 31 -12.01 5.65 -5.20
N GLU A 32 -12.50 4.42 -5.11
CA GLU A 32 -13.08 3.86 -3.88
C GLU A 32 -12.04 3.22 -2.93
N THR A 33 -10.75 3.51 -3.13
CA THR A 33 -9.67 2.85 -2.38
C THR A 33 -9.67 3.27 -0.90
N GLN A 34 -9.86 2.30 0.01
CA GLN A 34 -9.74 2.55 1.45
C GLN A 34 -8.28 2.80 1.86
N LEU A 35 -8.07 3.88 2.61
CA LEU A 35 -6.75 4.26 3.09
C LEU A 35 -6.40 3.51 4.38
N SER A 36 -5.20 2.94 4.40
CA SER A 36 -4.62 2.30 5.58
C SER A 36 -4.35 3.32 6.69
N ILE A 37 -4.31 2.88 7.96
CA ILE A 37 -3.86 3.71 9.08
C ILE A 37 -2.45 4.29 8.90
N TYR A 38 -1.62 3.66 8.05
CA TYR A 38 -0.26 4.13 7.75
C TYR A 38 -0.22 5.16 6.63
N ASN A 39 -1.32 5.34 5.89
CA ASN A 39 -1.40 6.36 4.85
C ASN A 39 -1.98 7.64 5.47
N GLU A 40 -1.09 8.60 5.73
CA GLU A 40 -1.42 9.92 6.26
C GLU A 40 -1.89 10.91 5.18
N GLN A 41 -1.76 10.56 3.90
CA GLN A 41 -2.17 11.38 2.76
C GLN A 41 -3.68 11.27 2.49
N SER A 42 -4.24 12.16 1.67
CA SER A 42 -5.64 12.10 1.17
C SER A 42 -5.83 11.16 -0.01
N PHE A 43 -4.75 10.72 -0.65
CA PHE A 43 -4.78 9.91 -1.87
C PHE A 43 -4.19 8.52 -1.65
N CYS A 44 -4.62 7.55 -2.47
CA CYS A 44 -4.04 6.22 -2.49
C CYS A 44 -2.63 6.23 -3.12
N SER A 45 -1.91 5.12 -3.08
CA SER A 45 -0.55 5.02 -3.63
C SER A 45 -0.45 5.29 -5.14
N PHE A 46 -1.56 5.20 -5.88
CA PHE A 46 -1.62 5.47 -7.32
C PHE A 46 -1.93 6.94 -7.64
N HIS A 47 -2.70 7.62 -6.79
CA HIS A 47 -3.10 9.02 -6.98
C HIS A 47 -2.30 10.00 -6.12
N GLY A 48 -1.50 9.49 -5.18
CA GLY A 48 -0.60 10.27 -4.36
C GLY A 48 0.56 10.84 -5.17
N VAL A 49 1.14 11.93 -4.67
CA VAL A 49 2.31 12.57 -5.29
C VAL A 49 3.48 11.59 -5.25
N MET A 50 4.07 11.29 -6.41
CA MET A 50 5.33 10.54 -6.46
C MET A 50 6.45 11.39 -5.85
N VAL A 51 6.85 11.02 -4.63
CA VAL A 51 8.02 11.62 -3.98
C VAL A 51 9.27 10.93 -4.51
N VAL A 52 9.98 11.59 -5.43
CA VAL A 52 11.32 11.17 -5.83
C VAL A 52 12.30 11.46 -4.70
N ALA A 53 13.11 10.46 -4.33
CA ALA A 53 14.18 10.67 -3.36
C ALA A 53 15.13 11.75 -3.87
N ARG A 54 15.43 12.75 -3.02
CA ARG A 54 16.43 13.76 -3.38
C ARG A 54 17.80 13.07 -3.43
N MET A 55 18.45 13.12 -4.60
CA MET A 55 19.82 12.66 -4.73
C MET A 55 20.74 13.56 -3.89
N ARG A 56 21.54 12.96 -3.01
CA ARG A 56 22.64 13.67 -2.35
C ARG A 56 23.80 13.76 -3.35
N GLY A 57 24.13 14.98 -3.77
CA GLY A 57 25.29 15.28 -4.60
C GLY A 57 25.44 16.79 -4.80
N LYS A 58 26.67 17.28 -4.97
CA LYS A 58 26.91 18.64 -5.48
C LYS A 58 26.84 18.60 -7.00
N VAL A 59 26.20 19.60 -7.61
CA VAL A 59 26.39 19.90 -9.03
C VAL A 59 27.85 20.31 -9.18
N LEU A 60 28.61 19.58 -9.98
CA LEU A 60 29.93 20.02 -10.42
C LEU A 60 29.69 20.82 -11.71
N GLU A 61 30.09 22.09 -11.68
CA GLU A 61 30.12 22.95 -12.87
C GLU A 61 31.37 22.59 -13.68
N ASP A 62 31.26 22.61 -15.02
CA ASP A 62 32.38 22.34 -15.96
C ASP A 62 33.36 23.53 -16.00
#